data_AF-A0A4R7TIX0-F1
#
_entry.id   AF-A0A4R7TIX0-F1
#
_cell.length_a   1.000
_cell.length_b   1.000
_cell.length_c   1.000
_cell.angle_alpha   90.00
_cell.angle_beta   90.00
_cell.angle_gamma   90.00
#
_symmetry.space_group_name_H-M   'P 1'
#
loop_
_entity.id
_entity.type
_entity.pdbx_description
1 polymer ?
#
loop_
_entity_poly.entity_id
_entity_poly.type
_entity_poly.pdbx_seq_one_letter_code
_entity_poly.pdbx_strand_id
1 'polypeptide(L)'
;MRQSLSETRTTGRSTTLIAAGLSLVLGAAAIVDQAGSQSLVEHATTAYTSYGKQPSAGALYGLLYGVVVVDVALWLLVAGVARRRRQIAAGLAALMVLISAGLAVLLLASSEYGVRIFPPLWGLLALLPAIAGAVAIPYLIRRRT
;
A
#
# COMPACT_ATOMS: atom_id res chain seq x y z
N MET A 1 -32.24 7.44 -18.60
CA MET A 1 -30.95 8.05 -18.22
C MET A 1 -30.52 7.85 -16.74
N ARG A 2 -31.03 6.82 -16.03
CA ARG A 2 -30.65 6.55 -14.62
C ARG A 2 -29.56 5.49 -14.43
N GLN A 3 -29.31 4.64 -15.44
CA GLN A 3 -28.34 3.53 -15.33
C GLN A 3 -26.89 4.01 -15.22
N SER A 4 -26.44 5.00 -16.02
CA SER A 4 -25.03 5.45 -16.00
C SER A 4 -24.61 6.14 -14.68
N LEU A 5 -25.58 6.64 -13.91
CA LEU A 5 -25.36 7.29 -12.60
C LEU A 5 -25.03 6.29 -11.49
N SER A 6 -25.58 5.07 -11.59
CA SER A 6 -25.32 4.01 -10.62
C SER A 6 -23.93 3.44 -10.83
N GLU A 7 -23.57 3.15 -12.08
CA GLU A 7 -22.29 2.56 -12.47
C GLU A 7 -21.10 3.41 -12.02
N THR A 8 -21.06 4.70 -12.34
CA THR A 8 -19.92 5.57 -11.97
C THR A 8 -19.79 5.80 -10.46
N ARG A 9 -20.87 5.69 -9.68
CA ARG A 9 -20.80 5.72 -8.20
C ARG A 9 -20.27 4.40 -7.64
N THR A 10 -20.68 3.27 -8.20
CA THR A 10 -20.13 1.97 -7.83
C THR A 10 -18.66 1.85 -8.21
N THR A 11 -18.24 2.31 -9.39
CA THR A 11 -16.84 2.17 -9.85
C THR A 11 -15.86 2.87 -8.93
N GLY A 12 -16.05 4.16 -8.61
CA GLY A 12 -15.11 4.89 -7.75
C GLY A 12 -15.01 4.34 -6.32
N ARG A 13 -16.09 3.74 -5.79
CA ARG A 13 -16.09 3.06 -4.49
C ARG A 13 -15.46 1.68 -4.57
N SER A 14 -15.74 0.92 -5.62
CA SER A 14 -15.13 -0.38 -5.85
C SER A 14 -13.62 -0.24 -6.00
N THR A 15 -13.13 0.78 -6.71
CA THR A 15 -11.69 1.01 -6.88
C THR A 15 -10.97 1.40 -5.59
N THR A 16 -11.58 2.20 -4.71
CA THR A 16 -10.97 2.52 -3.40
C THR A 16 -10.97 1.32 -2.45
N LEU A 17 -11.98 0.45 -2.54
CA LEU A 17 -11.98 -0.83 -1.82
C LEU A 17 -10.97 -1.82 -2.40
N ILE A 18 -10.75 -1.80 -3.72
CA ILE A 18 -9.67 -2.56 -4.37
C ILE A 18 -8.31 -2.09 -3.84
N ALA A 19 -8.08 -0.78 -3.68
CA ALA A 19 -6.84 -0.28 -3.09
C ALA A 19 -6.61 -0.84 -1.67
N ALA A 20 -7.65 -0.81 -0.80
CA ALA A 20 -7.57 -1.43 0.52
C ALA A 20 -7.33 -2.96 0.45
N GLY A 21 -7.98 -3.66 -0.49
CA GLY A 21 -7.77 -5.09 -0.70
C GLY A 21 -6.35 -5.41 -1.19
N LEU A 22 -5.77 -4.57 -2.04
CA LEU A 22 -4.39 -4.72 -2.52
C LEU A 22 -3.38 -4.47 -1.40
N SER A 23 -3.68 -3.61 -0.42
CA SER A 23 -2.85 -3.47 0.78
C SER A 23 -2.75 -4.77 1.57
N LEU A 24 -3.82 -5.58 1.58
CA LEU A 24 -3.80 -6.90 2.23
C LEU A 24 -2.93 -7.92 1.49
N VAL A 25 -2.64 -7.74 0.20
CA VAL A 25 -1.74 -8.62 -0.55
C VAL A 25 -0.32 -8.54 0.02
N LEU A 26 0.16 -7.34 0.35
CA LEU A 26 1.45 -7.15 1.03
C LEU A 26 1.46 -7.88 2.38
N GLY A 27 0.39 -7.75 3.16
CA GLY A 27 0.26 -8.43 4.46
C GLY A 27 0.21 -9.95 4.34
N ALA A 28 -0.54 -10.48 3.37
CA ALA A 28 -0.61 -11.90 3.10
C ALA A 28 0.75 -12.46 2.67
N ALA A 29 1.48 -11.75 1.80
CA ALA A 29 2.84 -12.11 1.42
C ALA A 29 3.78 -12.13 2.64
N ALA A 30 3.69 -11.13 3.52
CA ALA A 30 4.48 -11.08 4.75
C ALA A 30 4.17 -12.26 5.69
N ILE A 31 2.90 -12.62 5.86
CA ILE A 31 2.48 -13.77 6.68
C ILE A 31 3.02 -15.08 6.09
N VAL A 32 2.90 -15.28 4.77
CA VAL A 32 3.39 -16.48 4.08
C VAL A 32 4.90 -16.59 4.20
N ASP A 33 5.63 -15.49 4.00
CA ASP A 33 7.08 -15.48 4.16
C ASP A 33 7.50 -15.76 5.60
N GLN A 34 6.85 -15.12 6.58
CA GLN A 34 7.16 -15.28 8.00
C GLN A 34 6.89 -16.70 8.52
N ALA A 35 5.84 -17.35 8.02
CA ALA A 35 5.49 -18.73 8.36
C ALA A 35 6.25 -19.80 7.56
N GLY A 36 6.91 -19.39 6.46
CA GLY A 36 7.60 -20.27 5.53
C GLY A 36 9.11 -20.09 5.57
N SER A 37 9.68 -19.68 4.43
CA SER A 37 11.13 -19.58 4.20
C SER A 37 11.82 -18.43 4.93
N GLN A 38 11.07 -17.44 5.42
CA GLN A 38 11.59 -16.21 6.02
C GLN A 38 12.66 -15.52 5.15
N SER A 39 12.39 -15.46 3.85
CA SER A 39 13.34 -14.94 2.85
C SER A 39 13.74 -13.49 3.11
N LEU A 40 12.85 -12.70 3.71
CA LEU A 40 13.14 -11.34 4.15
C LEU A 40 14.22 -11.31 5.25
N VAL A 41 14.10 -12.19 6.24
CA VAL A 41 15.06 -12.30 7.35
C VAL A 41 16.38 -12.86 6.84
N GLU A 42 16.34 -13.84 5.96
CA GLU A 42 17.54 -14.40 5.32
C GLU A 42 18.28 -13.32 4.53
N HIS A 43 17.60 -12.59 3.64
CA HIS A 43 18.18 -11.47 2.89
C HIS A 43 18.84 -10.45 3.82
N ALA A 44 18.13 -10.02 4.87
CA ALA A 44 18.68 -9.08 5.83
C ALA A 44 19.87 -9.68 6.60
N THR A 45 19.83 -10.96 6.97
CA THR A 45 20.94 -11.61 7.68
C THR A 45 22.17 -11.65 6.80
N THR A 46 22.04 -12.07 5.54
CA THR A 46 23.15 -12.06 4.58
C THR A 46 23.72 -10.66 4.37
N ALA A 47 22.85 -9.64 4.25
CA ALA A 47 23.27 -8.25 4.08
C ALA A 47 24.04 -7.69 5.29
N TYR A 48 23.68 -8.08 6.52
CA TYR A 48 24.23 -7.52 7.75
C TYR A 48 25.35 -8.36 8.39
N THR A 49 25.56 -9.60 7.91
CA THR A 49 26.55 -10.54 8.47
C THR A 49 27.97 -9.98 8.41
N SER A 50 28.35 -9.32 7.30
CA SER A 50 29.67 -8.68 7.15
C SER A 50 29.93 -7.55 8.15
N TYR A 51 28.88 -7.00 8.76
CA TYR A 51 28.95 -5.94 9.75
C TYR A 51 28.79 -6.46 11.20
N GLY A 52 28.69 -7.78 11.40
CA GLY A 52 28.49 -8.39 12.72
C GLY A 52 27.17 -8.01 13.39
N LYS A 53 26.17 -7.61 12.60
CA LYS A 53 24.84 -7.22 13.08
C LYS A 53 23.83 -8.31 12.79
N GLN A 54 22.93 -8.54 13.74
CA GLN A 54 21.78 -9.42 13.56
C GLN A 54 20.51 -8.59 13.41
N PRO A 55 19.81 -8.67 12.25
CA PRO A 55 18.57 -7.94 12.06
C PRO A 55 17.45 -8.54 12.91
N SER A 56 16.60 -7.68 13.47
CA SER A 56 15.41 -8.12 14.20
C SER A 56 14.30 -8.49 13.22
N ALA A 57 13.94 -9.77 13.16
CA ALA A 57 12.78 -10.23 12.37
C ALA A 57 11.49 -9.49 12.76
N GLY A 58 11.30 -9.24 14.07
CA GLY A 58 10.15 -8.48 14.57
C GLY A 58 10.11 -7.04 14.06
N ALA A 59 11.26 -6.39 13.90
CA ALA A 59 11.33 -5.05 13.33
C ALA A 59 11.02 -5.05 11.82
N LEU A 60 11.57 -6.00 11.07
CA LEU A 60 11.35 -6.13 9.62
C LEU A 60 9.88 -6.39 9.30
N TYR A 61 9.29 -7.43 9.89
CA TYR A 61 7.88 -7.76 9.68
C TYR A 61 6.96 -6.71 10.32
N GLY A 62 7.33 -6.16 11.48
CA GLY A 62 6.59 -5.09 12.13
C GLY A 62 6.46 -3.85 11.25
N LEU A 63 7.51 -3.47 10.53
CA LEU A 63 7.47 -2.37 9.58
C LEU A 63 6.51 -2.68 8.40
N LEU A 64 6.59 -3.88 7.82
CA LEU A 64 5.69 -4.28 6.74
C LEU A 64 4.23 -4.30 7.18
N TYR A 65 3.93 -4.86 8.35
CA TYR A 65 2.58 -4.83 8.91
C TYR A 65 2.13 -3.41 9.23
N GLY A 66 3.03 -2.53 9.68
CA GLY A 66 2.76 -1.10 9.85
C GLY A 66 2.30 -0.45 8.55
N VAL A 67 3.03 -0.69 7.45
CA VAL A 67 2.65 -0.21 6.11
C VAL A 67 1.26 -0.72 5.71
N VAL A 68 1.00 -2.02 5.89
CA VAL A 68 -0.31 -2.63 5.58
C VAL A 68 -1.44 -1.97 6.38
N VAL A 69 -1.27 -1.82 7.70
CA VAL A 69 -2.29 -1.24 8.58
C VAL A 69 -2.56 0.21 8.19
N VAL A 70 -1.51 0.99 7.94
CA VAL A 70 -1.63 2.39 7.51
C VAL A 70 -2.39 2.47 6.19
N ASP A 71 -1.97 1.73 5.15
CA ASP A 71 -2.63 1.79 3.85
C ASP A 71 -4.09 1.34 3.92
N VAL A 72 -4.40 0.24 4.61
CA VAL A 72 -5.78 -0.24 4.78
C VAL A 72 -6.63 0.82 5.47
N ALA A 73 -6.16 1.38 6.59
CA ALA A 73 -6.91 2.38 7.34
C ALA A 73 -7.18 3.64 6.49
N LEU A 74 -6.17 4.12 5.77
CA LEU A 74 -6.27 5.30 4.90
C LEU A 74 -7.25 5.07 3.74
N TRP A 75 -7.19 3.91 3.06
CA TRP A 75 -8.09 3.60 1.96
C TRP A 75 -9.54 3.36 2.41
N LEU A 76 -9.73 2.74 3.57
CA LEU A 76 -11.07 2.61 4.18
C LEU A 76 -11.65 3.99 4.55
N LEU A 77 -10.83 4.92 5.03
CA LEU A 77 -11.24 6.30 5.29
C LEU A 77 -11.71 6.98 4.00
N VAL A 78 -10.92 6.89 2.91
CA VAL A 78 -11.31 7.44 1.60
C VAL A 78 -12.63 6.83 1.11
N ALA A 79 -12.78 5.51 1.21
CA ALA A 79 -14.00 4.81 0.83
C ALA A 79 -15.21 5.26 1.68
N GLY A 80 -15.00 5.54 2.97
CA GLY A 80 -16.00 6.10 3.88
C GLY A 80 -16.44 7.52 3.48
N VAL A 81 -15.47 8.42 3.26
CA VAL A 81 -15.72 9.82 2.87
C VAL A 81 -16.40 9.91 1.49
N ALA A 82 -16.00 9.05 0.55
CA ALA A 82 -16.57 8.99 -0.80
C ALA A 82 -18.09 8.73 -0.80
N ARG A 83 -18.65 8.12 0.26
CA ARG A 83 -20.09 7.89 0.41
C ARG A 83 -20.89 9.19 0.51
N ARG A 84 -20.32 10.23 1.11
CA ARG A 84 -21.03 11.50 1.40
C ARG A 84 -20.48 12.68 0.61
N ARG A 85 -19.16 12.75 0.38
CA ARG A 85 -18.50 13.94 -0.20
C ARG A 85 -17.42 13.55 -1.22
N ARG A 86 -17.84 13.23 -2.45
CA ARG A 86 -16.95 12.72 -3.51
C ARG A 86 -15.79 13.67 -3.85
N GLN A 87 -16.02 14.98 -3.87
CA GLN A 87 -14.96 15.93 -4.20
C GLN A 87 -13.87 16.01 -3.11
N ILE A 88 -14.29 15.96 -1.83
CA ILE A 88 -13.34 15.89 -0.70
C ILE A 88 -12.60 14.54 -0.74
N ALA A 89 -13.32 13.45 -1.04
CA ALA A 89 -12.71 12.14 -1.18
C ALA A 89 -11.66 12.08 -2.30
N ALA A 90 -11.82 12.84 -3.39
CA ALA A 90 -10.81 12.92 -4.45
C ALA A 90 -9.51 13.57 -3.97
N GLY A 91 -9.61 14.70 -3.25
CA GLY A 91 -8.43 15.34 -2.66
C GLY A 91 -7.76 14.46 -1.60
N LEU A 92 -8.55 13.80 -0.76
CA LEU A 92 -8.05 12.84 0.22
C LEU A 92 -7.37 11.65 -0.46
N ALA A 93 -7.98 11.09 -1.51
CA ALA A 93 -7.40 9.98 -2.29
C ALA A 93 -6.06 10.37 -2.90
N ALA A 94 -5.92 11.59 -3.45
CA ALA A 94 -4.64 12.07 -3.97
C ALA A 94 -3.56 12.11 -2.89
N LEU A 95 -3.88 12.62 -1.69
CA LEU A 95 -2.96 12.59 -0.56
C LEU A 95 -2.59 11.15 -0.16
N MET A 96 -3.56 10.25 -0.12
CA MET A 96 -3.31 8.84 0.24
C MET A 96 -2.47 8.11 -0.79
N VAL A 97 -2.64 8.40 -2.09
CA VAL A 97 -1.76 7.88 -3.15
C VAL A 97 -0.31 8.31 -2.90
N LEU A 98 -0.08 9.58 -2.55
CA LEU A 98 1.27 10.07 -2.26
C LEU A 98 1.87 9.39 -1.03
N ILE A 99 1.07 9.15 0.01
CA ILE A 99 1.52 8.43 1.21
C ILE A 99 1.87 6.98 0.87
N SER A 100 0.96 6.22 0.24
CA SER A 100 1.21 4.83 -0.14
C SER A 100 2.41 4.71 -1.10
N ALA A 101 2.52 5.60 -2.09
CA ALA A 101 3.68 5.64 -2.98
C ALA A 101 4.98 5.98 -2.23
N GLY A 102 4.92 6.91 -1.28
CA GLY A 102 6.05 7.24 -0.41
C GLY A 102 6.51 6.05 0.43
N LEU A 103 5.58 5.28 1.00
CA LEU A 103 5.90 4.05 1.74
C LEU A 103 6.52 2.98 0.83
N ALA A 104 5.99 2.81 -0.39
CA ALA A 104 6.56 1.90 -1.39
C ALA A 104 8.00 2.29 -1.77
N VAL A 105 8.24 3.58 -2.03
CA VAL A 105 9.57 4.12 -2.33
C VAL A 105 10.50 3.94 -1.13
N LEU A 106 10.03 4.18 0.09
CA LEU A 106 10.81 3.95 1.31
C LEU A 106 11.27 2.48 1.38
N LEU A 107 10.39 1.52 1.11
CA LEU A 107 10.77 0.10 1.07
C LEU A 107 11.76 -0.22 -0.07
N LEU A 108 11.62 0.42 -1.25
CA LEU A 108 12.51 0.20 -2.40
C LEU A 108 13.91 0.81 -2.24
N ALA A 109 13.99 1.95 -1.56
CA ALA A 109 15.17 2.81 -1.51
C ALA A 109 15.88 2.79 -0.15
N SER A 110 15.23 2.29 0.91
CA SER A 110 15.88 2.16 2.22
C SER A 110 17.09 1.24 2.12
N SER A 111 18.23 1.81 2.51
CA SER A 111 19.50 1.13 2.53
C SER A 111 20.24 1.46 3.81
N GLU A 112 20.96 0.48 4.31
CA GLU A 112 21.86 0.61 5.44
C GLU A 112 23.18 -0.03 5.04
N TYR A 113 24.29 0.61 5.42
CA TYR A 113 25.64 0.14 5.07
C TYR A 113 25.87 -0.07 3.56
N GLY A 114 25.13 0.64 2.69
CA GLY A 114 25.23 0.50 1.23
C GLY A 114 24.46 -0.69 0.66
N VAL A 115 23.71 -1.43 1.48
CA VAL A 115 22.87 -2.56 1.05
C VAL A 115 21.41 -2.25 1.31
N ARG A 116 20.50 -2.72 0.43
CA ARG A 116 19.06 -2.50 0.62
C ARG A 116 18.55 -3.36 1.77
N ILE A 117 17.78 -2.73 2.66
CA ILE A 117 17.19 -3.39 3.82
C ILE A 117 16.15 -4.42 3.36
N PHE A 118 15.29 -4.02 2.42
CA PHE A 118 14.23 -4.88 1.89
C PHE A 118 14.55 -5.34 0.46
N PRO A 119 14.25 -6.61 0.12
CA PRO A 119 14.16 -7.04 -1.26
C PRO A 119 13.18 -6.16 -2.06
N PRO A 120 13.45 -5.85 -3.35
CA PRO A 120 12.61 -4.96 -4.15
C PRO A 120 11.14 -5.39 -4.25
N LEU A 121 10.87 -6.70 -4.14
CA LEU A 121 9.52 -7.26 -4.15
C LEU A 121 8.59 -6.58 -3.13
N TRP A 122 9.06 -6.33 -1.91
CA TRP A 122 8.22 -5.75 -0.85
C TRP A 122 7.78 -4.33 -1.17
N GLY A 123 8.67 -3.53 -1.76
CA GLY A 123 8.34 -2.20 -2.22
C GLY A 123 7.42 -2.19 -3.44
N LEU A 124 7.57 -3.15 -4.36
CA LEU A 124 6.65 -3.32 -5.50
C LEU A 124 5.23 -3.71 -5.05
N LEU A 125 5.11 -4.61 -4.07
CA LEU A 125 3.81 -4.97 -3.48
C LEU A 125 3.15 -3.78 -2.77
N ALA A 126 3.94 -2.99 -2.03
CA ALA A 126 3.47 -1.77 -1.38
C ALA A 126 3.02 -0.66 -2.36
N LEU A 127 3.41 -0.75 -3.64
CA LEU A 127 3.01 0.22 -4.66
C LEU A 127 1.58 -0.03 -5.19
N LEU A 128 1.08 -1.26 -5.08
CA LEU A 128 -0.22 -1.66 -5.65
C LEU A 128 -1.40 -0.78 -5.17
N PRO A 129 -1.54 -0.45 -3.86
CA PRO A 129 -2.61 0.41 -3.38
C PRO A 129 -2.54 1.82 -3.98
N ALA A 130 -1.34 2.37 -4.14
CA ALA A 130 -1.13 3.69 -4.74
C ALA A 130 -1.58 3.72 -6.21
N ILE A 131 -1.27 2.67 -6.98
CA ILE A 131 -1.70 2.55 -8.39
C ILE A 131 -3.22 2.46 -8.48
N ALA A 132 -3.86 1.58 -7.71
CA ALA A 132 -5.32 1.46 -7.69
C ALA A 132 -5.99 2.76 -7.24
N GLY A 133 -5.42 3.41 -6.23
CA GLY A 133 -5.83 4.71 -5.74
C GLY A 133 -5.79 5.80 -6.79
N ALA A 134 -4.69 5.88 -7.54
CA ALA A 134 -4.52 6.85 -8.62
C ALA A 134 -5.57 6.66 -9.71
N VAL A 135 -5.90 5.41 -10.04
CA VAL A 135 -6.97 5.07 -10.98
C VAL A 135 -8.35 5.47 -10.43
N ALA A 136 -8.57 5.44 -9.10
CA ALA A 136 -9.83 5.82 -8.49
C ALA A 136 -10.13 7.33 -8.57
N ILE A 137 -9.09 8.18 -8.53
CA ILE A 137 -9.20 9.65 -8.52
C ILE A 137 -10.06 10.21 -9.67
N PRO A 138 -9.84 9.89 -10.96
CA PRO A 138 -10.67 10.42 -12.04
C PRO A 138 -12.16 10.03 -11.91
N TYR A 139 -12.47 8.84 -11.37
CA TYR A 139 -13.84 8.42 -11.10
C TYR A 139 -14.48 9.17 -9.92
N LEU A 140 -13.68 9.66 -8.98
CA LEU A 140 -14.13 10.52 -7.88
C LEU A 140 -14.29 11.97 -8.32
N ILE A 141 -13.42 12.46 -9.20
CA ILE A 141 -13.42 13.84 -9.71
C ILE A 141 -14.54 14.07 -10.71
N ARG A 142 -14.86 13.10 -11.58
CA ARG A 142 -15.86 13.26 -12.65
C ARG A 142 -17.15 13.87 -12.11
N ARG A 143 -17.27 15.18 -12.30
CA ARG A 143 -18.50 15.95 -12.12
C ARG A 143 -19.43 15.57 -13.27
N ARG A 144 -20.69 15.36 -12.93
CA ARG A 144 -21.79 15.40 -13.89
C ARG A 144 -21.67 16.71 -14.67
N THR A 145 -21.39 16.63 -15.97
CA THR A 145 -22.11 17.47 -16.91
C THR A 145 -23.47 16.83 -17.12
#